data_AF-A0A2Z5UWT8-F1
#
_entry.id   AF-A0A2Z5UWT8-F1
#
_cell.length_a   1.000
_cell.length_b   1.000
_cell.length_c   1.000
_cell.angle_alpha   90.00
_cell.angle_beta   90.00
_cell.angle_gamma   90.00
#
_symmetry.space_group_name_H-M   'P 1'
#
loop_
_entity.id
_entity.type
_entity.pdbx_description
1 polymer ?
#
loop_
_entity_poly.entity_id
_entity_poly.type
_entity_poly.pdbx_seq_one_letter_code
_entity_poly.pdbx_strand_id
1 'polypeptide(L)'
;MRLKIILLILFSGALLGFSTPFSTPPPLKTKTTPTKPEDMLSKDVLRFNRELQTIKAEYVQPTSEHQLLQNAMQGMANGLDPHSSFLDADDLKDLQTATTGEFSGLGLEVAMEDGLLHVVTPIDDGPAQKAGIKSGDWILRINNSPIQGLTLREAVKKMRGEKGTPIHLTLIRKGLHKPITVDLKRETIRVRSVKGRLLEPNLAYIRISSFQESTRKDLDNLINQLQHKQKTPLKGLILDLRNNPGGLLTSASDVANAFLDPNKMGYHHVIVYTQGQTPEANMKLTAKPNDQIYREAMIVLINQGSASGAEIVAGALQDNKRAVILGTKSFGKGSVQTVIPLDETSALKLTTALYYTPSGRSIQAAGILPDITLDELKVSTVDEDPVDSIYLHESELKGHLQNGNASPKNIFEMPTTIASNDLVKNDYQLFEAFNLLKGMVVLQETPMKG
;
A
#
# COMPACT_ATOMS: atom_id res chain seq x y z
N MET A 1 -27.77 -20.35 -1.97
CA MET A 1 -27.48 -21.64 -1.28
C MET A 1 -27.58 -21.39 0.22
N ARG A 2 -28.72 -21.71 0.85
CA ARG A 2 -28.93 -21.51 2.30
C ARG A 2 -28.56 -22.79 3.02
N LEU A 3 -27.66 -22.74 4.01
CA LEU A 3 -27.43 -23.87 4.91
C LEU A 3 -27.70 -23.45 6.35
N LYS A 4 -28.75 -24.07 6.91
CA LYS A 4 -29.19 -23.99 8.30
C LYS A 4 -28.26 -24.82 9.18
N ILE A 5 -27.98 -24.34 10.39
CA ILE A 5 -27.45 -25.15 11.49
C ILE A 5 -28.66 -25.73 12.25
N ILE A 6 -28.75 -27.06 12.32
CA ILE A 6 -29.70 -27.80 13.15
C ILE A 6 -28.87 -28.52 14.22
N LEU A 7 -29.22 -28.31 15.48
CA LEU A 7 -28.82 -29.21 16.58
C LEU A 7 -30.10 -29.68 17.27
N LEU A 8 -30.35 -30.98 17.20
CA LEU A 8 -31.50 -31.65 17.79
C LEU A 8 -30.99 -32.90 18.49
N ILE A 9 -31.18 -33.01 19.81
CA ILE A 9 -31.24 -34.30 20.50
C ILE A 9 -32.39 -34.24 21.52
N LEU A 10 -33.37 -35.10 21.25
CA LEU A 10 -34.49 -35.51 22.10
C LEU A 10 -34.04 -36.69 22.99
N PHE A 11 -34.62 -36.81 24.18
CA PHE A 11 -34.82 -38.10 24.83
C PHE A 11 -36.21 -38.19 25.47
N SER A 12 -36.98 -39.18 25.03
CA SER A 12 -38.18 -39.78 25.65
C SER A 12 -37.75 -40.74 26.78
N GLY A 13 -38.53 -41.21 27.76
CA GLY A 13 -39.93 -41.13 28.13
C GLY A 13 -40.20 -42.09 29.33
N ALA A 14 -41.36 -41.92 29.98
CA ALA A 14 -42.14 -42.84 30.85
C ALA A 14 -41.48 -43.45 32.14
N LEU A 15 -41.85 -43.03 33.36
CA LEU A 15 -43.03 -43.35 34.21
C LEU A 15 -42.85 -44.61 35.10
N LEU A 16 -42.83 -44.41 36.43
CA LEU A 16 -43.50 -45.23 37.47
C LEU A 16 -43.36 -44.53 38.84
N GLY A 17 -44.48 -44.42 39.56
CA GLY A 17 -44.65 -43.54 40.71
C GLY A 17 -44.38 -44.15 42.08
N PHE A 18 -44.01 -43.28 43.02
CA PHE A 18 -44.21 -43.45 44.46
C PHE A 18 -44.63 -42.08 45.03
N SER A 19 -45.84 -42.02 45.59
CA SER A 19 -46.42 -40.83 46.21
C SER A 19 -45.92 -40.66 47.65
N THR A 20 -45.26 -39.54 47.94
CA THR A 20 -45.14 -38.99 49.29
C THR A 20 -45.48 -37.50 49.25
N PRO A 21 -46.19 -36.94 50.26
CA PRO A 21 -46.61 -35.55 50.25
C PRO A 21 -45.41 -34.63 50.50
N PHE A 22 -44.95 -33.96 49.45
CA PHE A 22 -43.95 -32.91 49.55
C PHE A 22 -44.59 -31.62 50.07
N SER A 23 -44.11 -31.21 51.24
CA SER A 23 -44.27 -29.86 51.78
C SER A 23 -43.69 -28.85 50.78
N THR A 24 -44.50 -27.91 50.31
CA THR A 24 -44.09 -26.86 49.39
C THR A 24 -43.15 -25.87 50.10
N PRO A 25 -41.91 -25.68 49.63
CA PRO A 25 -41.09 -24.55 50.07
C PRO A 25 -41.75 -23.23 49.64
N PRO A 26 -41.58 -22.14 50.42
CA PRO A 26 -42.19 -20.86 50.13
C PRO A 26 -41.73 -20.31 48.78
N PRO A 27 -42.57 -19.53 48.07
CA PRO A 27 -42.19 -18.95 46.81
C PRO A 27 -40.97 -18.04 47.01
N LEU A 28 -39.89 -18.34 46.26
CA LEU A 28 -38.78 -17.42 46.09
C LEU A 28 -39.36 -16.08 45.61
N LYS A 29 -39.26 -15.05 46.45
CA LYS A 29 -39.52 -13.68 46.07
C LYS A 29 -38.55 -13.33 44.95
N THR A 30 -39.01 -13.43 43.71
CA THR A 30 -38.40 -12.72 42.60
C THR A 30 -38.45 -11.24 42.96
N LYS A 31 -37.27 -10.66 43.24
CA LYS A 31 -37.11 -9.21 43.14
C LYS A 31 -37.43 -8.88 41.68
N THR A 32 -38.66 -8.45 41.43
CA THR A 32 -39.03 -7.66 40.26
C THR A 32 -38.27 -6.34 40.39
N THR A 33 -37.01 -6.35 39.95
CA THR A 33 -36.37 -5.12 39.51
C THR A 33 -37.27 -4.58 38.40
N PRO A 34 -37.78 -3.34 38.50
CA PRO A 34 -38.56 -2.77 37.42
C PRO A 34 -37.70 -2.78 36.16
N THR A 35 -38.19 -3.48 35.13
CA THR A 35 -37.68 -3.36 33.77
C THR A 35 -37.75 -1.88 33.42
N LYS A 36 -36.58 -1.27 33.15
CA LYS A 36 -36.52 0.04 32.51
C LYS A 36 -37.28 -0.08 31.18
N PRO A 37 -38.02 0.96 30.74
CA PRO A 37 -38.68 0.93 29.45
C PRO A 37 -37.61 0.90 28.36
N GLU A 38 -37.37 -0.28 27.78
CA GLU A 38 -36.45 -0.50 26.65
C GLU A 38 -37.08 -0.09 25.29
N ASP A 39 -38.32 0.41 25.25
CA ASP A 39 -39.07 0.66 24.01
C ASP A 39 -39.47 2.13 23.75
N MET A 40 -38.86 3.13 24.40
CA MET A 40 -39.00 4.52 23.92
C MET A 40 -37.88 4.85 22.95
N LEU A 41 -38.24 5.05 21.68
CA LEU A 41 -37.38 5.62 20.65
C LEU A 41 -36.71 6.89 21.22
N SER A 42 -35.38 7.00 21.10
CA SER A 42 -34.66 8.12 21.71
C SER A 42 -35.17 9.46 21.16
N LYS A 43 -35.10 10.52 21.98
CA LYS A 43 -35.45 11.88 21.52
C LYS A 43 -34.68 12.27 20.26
N ASP A 44 -33.47 11.74 20.09
CA ASP A 44 -32.63 12.01 18.92
C ASP A 44 -33.12 11.27 17.68
N VAL A 45 -33.60 10.03 17.80
CA VAL A 45 -34.21 9.32 16.66
C VAL A 45 -35.51 10.01 16.22
N LEU A 46 -36.34 10.46 17.17
CA LEU A 46 -37.54 11.25 16.84
C LEU A 46 -37.19 12.57 16.16
N ARG A 47 -36.13 13.24 16.63
CA ARG A 47 -35.63 14.49 16.02
C ARG A 47 -35.11 14.24 14.60
N PHE A 48 -34.31 13.20 14.39
CA PHE A 48 -33.80 12.79 13.08
C PHE A 48 -34.94 12.50 12.11
N ASN A 49 -35.96 11.75 12.53
CA ASN A 49 -37.12 11.48 11.69
C ASN A 49 -37.87 12.77 11.33
N ARG A 50 -38.06 13.68 12.30
CA ARG A 50 -38.69 14.98 12.04
C ARG A 50 -37.90 15.82 11.04
N GLU A 51 -36.59 15.86 11.17
CA GLU A 51 -35.69 16.54 10.24
C GLU A 51 -35.82 15.97 8.82
N LEU A 52 -35.75 14.63 8.68
CA LEU A 52 -35.92 13.94 7.41
C LEU A 52 -37.26 14.29 6.73
N GLN A 53 -38.37 14.27 7.48
CA GLN A 53 -39.69 14.62 6.93
C GLN A 53 -39.80 16.11 6.59
N THR A 54 -39.21 16.99 7.39
CA THR A 54 -39.22 18.44 7.13
C THR A 54 -38.47 18.76 5.84
N ILE A 55 -37.30 18.16 5.62
CA ILE A 55 -36.53 18.33 4.37
C ILE A 55 -37.34 17.84 3.17
N LYS A 56 -37.99 16.67 3.26
CA LYS A 56 -38.81 16.13 2.17
C LYS A 56 -40.01 17.03 1.83
N ALA A 57 -40.59 17.71 2.82
CA ALA A 57 -41.78 18.54 2.66
C ALA A 57 -41.47 19.97 2.22
N GLU A 58 -40.37 20.55 2.71
CA GLU A 58 -40.09 21.99 2.62
C GLU A 58 -38.89 22.36 1.75
N TYR A 59 -38.02 21.40 1.38
CA TYR A 59 -36.87 21.69 0.52
C TYR A 59 -37.31 22.06 -0.90
N VAL A 60 -36.68 23.10 -1.46
CA VAL A 60 -37.06 23.71 -2.75
C VAL A 60 -37.00 22.74 -3.95
N GLN A 61 -36.22 21.67 -3.85
CA GLN A 61 -36.13 20.62 -4.87
C GLN A 61 -36.63 19.28 -4.33
N PRO A 62 -37.30 18.45 -5.16
CA PRO A 62 -37.65 17.09 -4.75
C PRO A 62 -36.41 16.27 -4.43
N THR A 63 -36.37 15.68 -3.22
CA THR A 63 -35.28 14.80 -2.79
C THR A 63 -35.82 13.45 -2.36
N SER A 64 -35.13 12.37 -2.77
CA SER A 64 -35.51 11.01 -2.37
C SER A 64 -35.07 10.71 -0.93
N GLU A 65 -35.84 9.87 -0.24
CA GLU A 65 -35.47 9.37 1.09
C GLU A 65 -34.15 8.59 1.06
N HIS A 66 -33.94 7.80 0.00
CA HIS A 66 -32.69 7.07 -0.23
C HIS A 66 -31.47 8.00 -0.23
N GLN A 67 -31.53 9.12 -0.97
CA GLN A 67 -30.43 10.09 -1.02
C GLN A 67 -30.18 10.75 0.34
N LEU A 68 -31.24 11.10 1.08
CA LEU A 68 -31.10 11.71 2.40
C LEU A 68 -30.49 10.74 3.42
N LEU A 69 -30.90 9.47 3.40
CA LEU A 69 -30.33 8.44 4.28
C LEU A 69 -28.88 8.12 3.91
N GLN A 70 -28.53 8.09 2.62
CA GLN A 70 -27.12 7.95 2.21
C GLN A 70 -26.26 9.13 2.70
N ASN A 71 -26.75 10.36 2.53
CA ASN A 71 -26.07 11.54 3.05
C ASN A 71 -25.88 11.48 4.57
N ALA A 72 -26.91 11.01 5.30
CA ALA A 72 -26.84 10.83 6.75
C ALA A 72 -25.80 9.76 7.15
N MET A 73 -25.78 8.61 6.49
CA MET A 73 -24.77 7.56 6.73
C MET A 73 -23.35 8.04 6.43
N GLN A 74 -23.17 8.76 5.33
CA GLN A 74 -21.89 9.38 4.98
C GLN A 74 -21.45 10.39 6.06
N GLY A 75 -22.37 11.24 6.51
CA GLY A 75 -22.12 12.24 7.55
C GLY A 75 -21.75 11.62 8.90
N MET A 76 -22.43 10.55 9.31
CA MET A 76 -22.11 9.82 10.55
C MET A 76 -20.69 9.25 10.51
N ALA A 77 -20.31 8.59 9.41
CA ALA A 77 -19.00 7.96 9.29
C ALA A 77 -17.86 8.99 9.19
N ASN A 78 -18.03 10.00 8.34
CA ASN A 78 -17.03 11.05 8.14
C ASN A 78 -16.83 11.94 9.38
N GLY A 79 -17.83 12.00 10.28
CA GLY A 79 -17.75 12.74 11.53
C GLY A 79 -16.86 12.10 12.61
N LEU A 80 -16.43 10.84 12.42
CA LEU A 80 -15.61 10.13 13.41
C LEU A 80 -14.12 10.47 13.29
N ASP A 81 -13.57 10.30 12.09
CA ASP A 81 -12.14 10.47 11.79
C ASP A 81 -11.95 10.55 10.26
N PRO A 82 -10.79 11.01 9.72
CA PRO A 82 -10.57 11.18 8.28
C PRO A 82 -10.40 9.86 7.49
N HIS A 83 -10.51 8.71 8.14
CA HIS A 83 -10.33 7.37 7.56
C HIS A 83 -11.59 6.51 7.65
N SER A 84 -12.58 6.91 8.44
CA SER A 84 -13.89 6.27 8.55
C SER A 84 -14.83 6.82 7.47
N SER A 85 -15.52 5.94 6.74
CA SER A 85 -16.42 6.33 5.65
C SER A 85 -17.48 5.27 5.40
N PHE A 86 -18.69 5.71 5.03
CA PHE A 86 -19.65 4.85 4.33
C PHE A 86 -19.13 4.59 2.91
N LEU A 87 -19.22 3.35 2.45
CA LEU A 87 -18.85 2.92 1.11
C LEU A 87 -20.11 2.43 0.39
N ASP A 88 -20.43 3.07 -0.73
CA ASP A 88 -21.42 2.55 -1.66
C ASP A 88 -20.81 1.48 -2.58
N ALA A 89 -21.59 1.03 -3.57
CA ALA A 89 -21.16 -0.02 -4.51
C ALA A 89 -19.93 0.38 -5.34
N ASP A 90 -19.83 1.63 -5.74
CA ASP A 90 -18.71 2.13 -6.54
C ASP A 90 -17.46 2.25 -5.65
N ASP A 91 -17.61 2.81 -4.44
CA ASP A 91 -16.52 2.95 -3.47
C ASP A 91 -15.98 1.60 -3.00
N LEU A 92 -16.86 0.61 -2.80
CA LEU A 92 -16.46 -0.76 -2.44
C LEU A 92 -15.65 -1.42 -3.56
N LYS A 93 -16.05 -1.20 -4.83
CA LYS A 93 -15.32 -1.70 -6.00
C LYS A 93 -13.97 -1.02 -6.19
N ASP A 94 -13.89 0.28 -5.92
CA ASP A 94 -12.63 1.02 -5.94
C ASP A 94 -11.70 0.54 -4.81
N LEU A 95 -12.23 0.27 -3.62
CA LEU A 95 -11.46 -0.32 -2.52
C LEU A 95 -10.93 -1.72 -2.90
N GLN A 96 -11.77 -2.59 -3.45
CA GLN A 96 -11.36 -3.92 -3.93
C GLN A 96 -10.27 -3.84 -5.00
N THR A 97 -10.37 -2.88 -5.92
CA THR A 97 -9.34 -2.64 -6.94
C THR A 97 -8.02 -2.24 -6.30
N ALA A 98 -8.06 -1.36 -5.29
CA ALA A 98 -6.86 -0.90 -4.59
C ALA A 98 -6.17 -2.04 -3.80
N THR A 99 -6.95 -2.97 -3.21
CA THR A 99 -6.41 -4.07 -2.39
C THR A 99 -5.93 -5.25 -3.24
N THR A 100 -6.62 -5.58 -4.31
CA THR A 100 -6.22 -6.69 -5.20
C THR A 100 -5.14 -6.25 -6.20
N GLY A 101 -5.11 -4.96 -6.55
CA GLY A 101 -4.35 -4.45 -7.69
C GLY A 101 -4.95 -4.85 -9.04
N GLU A 102 -6.17 -5.41 -9.03
CA GLU A 102 -6.86 -5.92 -10.21
C GLU A 102 -8.10 -5.10 -10.50
N PHE A 103 -8.29 -4.75 -11.77
CA PHE A 103 -9.54 -4.17 -12.24
C PHE A 103 -9.87 -4.69 -13.62
N SER A 104 -11.14 -4.69 -13.97
CA SER A 104 -11.54 -4.98 -15.35
C SER A 104 -11.62 -3.71 -16.19
N GLY A 105 -10.84 -3.66 -17.26
CA GLY A 105 -10.69 -2.48 -18.10
C GLY A 105 -9.83 -2.75 -19.34
N LEU A 106 -9.24 -1.67 -19.87
CA LEU A 106 -8.55 -1.68 -21.16
C LEU A 106 -7.02 -1.70 -21.03
N GLY A 107 -6.50 -1.50 -19.82
CA GLY A 107 -5.06 -1.39 -19.58
C GLY A 107 -4.49 -0.07 -20.10
N LEU A 108 -5.12 1.05 -19.77
CA LEU A 108 -4.70 2.39 -20.17
C LEU A 108 -4.48 3.26 -18.94
N GLU A 109 -3.36 3.96 -18.91
CA GLU A 109 -3.17 5.15 -18.10
C GLU A 109 -3.57 6.37 -18.93
N VAL A 110 -4.50 7.16 -18.40
CA VAL A 110 -5.09 8.30 -19.10
C VAL A 110 -5.05 9.54 -18.22
N ALA A 111 -4.90 10.68 -18.87
CA ALA A 111 -5.00 11.99 -18.23
C ALA A 111 -5.91 12.91 -19.04
N MET A 112 -6.42 13.93 -18.38
CA MET A 112 -7.22 14.97 -19.01
C MET A 112 -6.34 16.20 -19.23
N GLU A 113 -6.31 16.70 -20.46
CA GLU A 113 -5.58 17.91 -20.83
C GLU A 113 -6.49 18.74 -21.74
N ASP A 114 -6.74 20.00 -21.35
CA ASP A 114 -7.66 20.92 -22.04
C ASP A 114 -9.06 20.35 -22.34
N GLY A 115 -9.58 19.52 -21.43
CA GLY A 115 -10.89 18.89 -21.56
C GLY A 115 -10.94 17.74 -22.58
N LEU A 116 -9.78 17.33 -23.09
CA LEU A 116 -9.59 16.16 -23.93
C LEU A 116 -8.89 15.04 -23.16
N LEU A 117 -9.31 13.80 -23.39
CA LEU A 117 -8.72 12.63 -22.75
C LEU A 117 -7.56 12.12 -23.60
N HIS A 118 -6.35 12.05 -23.05
CA HIS A 118 -5.19 11.47 -23.72
C HIS A 118 -4.64 10.26 -23.00
N VAL A 119 -4.00 9.38 -23.76
CA VAL A 119 -3.30 8.19 -23.28
C VAL A 119 -1.90 8.60 -22.85
N VAL A 120 -1.61 8.50 -21.56
CA VAL A 120 -0.26 8.66 -21.01
C VAL A 120 0.57 7.46 -21.45
N THR A 121 0.12 6.25 -21.10
CA THR A 121 0.73 5.01 -21.55
C THR A 121 -0.25 3.85 -21.53
N PRO A 122 -0.20 2.94 -22.51
CA PRO A 122 -0.77 1.60 -22.36
C PRO A 122 0.00 0.82 -21.28
N ILE A 123 -0.71 -0.06 -20.58
CA ILE A 123 -0.11 -1.05 -19.69
C ILE A 123 0.44 -2.20 -20.52
N ASP A 124 1.66 -2.63 -20.21
CA ASP A 124 2.33 -3.76 -20.88
C ASP A 124 1.49 -5.03 -20.85
N ASP A 125 1.46 -5.73 -21.99
CA ASP A 125 0.64 -6.91 -22.25
C ASP A 125 -0.88 -6.69 -22.09
N GLY A 126 -1.33 -5.44 -21.94
CA GLY A 126 -2.74 -5.07 -21.79
C GLY A 126 -3.51 -5.06 -23.11
N PRO A 127 -4.86 -5.13 -23.06
CA PRO A 127 -5.72 -5.08 -24.25
C PRO A 127 -5.45 -3.89 -25.17
N ALA A 128 -5.27 -2.70 -24.59
CA ALA A 128 -4.99 -1.49 -25.34
C ALA A 128 -3.66 -1.52 -26.08
N GLN A 129 -2.60 -2.03 -25.44
CA GLN A 129 -1.30 -2.19 -26.09
C GLN A 129 -1.39 -3.20 -27.24
N LYS A 130 -2.03 -4.36 -27.00
CA LYS A 130 -2.27 -5.40 -28.02
C LYS A 130 -3.08 -4.88 -29.21
N ALA A 131 -4.02 -3.98 -28.95
CA ALA A 131 -4.83 -3.34 -29.99
C ALA A 131 -4.13 -2.15 -30.68
N GLY A 132 -2.86 -1.88 -30.34
CA GLY A 132 -2.02 -0.89 -31.02
C GLY A 132 -2.26 0.56 -30.59
N ILE A 133 -2.90 0.79 -29.44
CA ILE A 133 -2.98 2.11 -28.80
C ILE A 133 -1.59 2.50 -28.29
N LYS A 134 -1.22 3.78 -28.42
CA LYS A 134 0.10 4.31 -28.09
C LYS A 134 -0.01 5.51 -27.15
N SER A 135 1.07 5.78 -26.42
CA SER A 135 1.24 7.03 -25.68
C SER A 135 1.04 8.24 -26.60
N GLY A 136 0.33 9.25 -26.11
CA GLY A 136 -0.03 10.47 -26.84
C GLY A 136 -1.25 10.34 -27.76
N ASP A 137 -1.93 9.20 -27.80
CA ASP A 137 -3.22 9.09 -28.48
C ASP A 137 -4.31 9.88 -27.71
N TRP A 138 -5.14 10.63 -28.43
CA TRP A 138 -6.30 11.33 -27.87
C TRP A 138 -7.56 10.50 -28.07
N ILE A 139 -8.30 10.21 -27.01
CA ILE A 139 -9.59 9.51 -27.08
C ILE A 139 -10.67 10.54 -27.33
N LEU A 140 -11.39 10.43 -28.46
CA LEU A 140 -12.51 11.31 -28.82
C LEU A 140 -13.87 10.77 -28.40
N ARG A 141 -14.04 9.45 -28.53
CA ARG A 141 -15.31 8.76 -28.27
C ARG A 141 -15.08 7.44 -27.54
N ILE A 142 -16.00 7.13 -26.64
CA ILE A 142 -16.13 5.83 -26.00
C ILE A 142 -17.48 5.26 -26.44
N ASN A 143 -17.44 4.15 -27.17
CA ASN A 143 -18.53 3.63 -27.98
C ASN A 143 -19.10 4.75 -28.87
N ASN A 144 -20.42 4.95 -28.82
CA ASN A 144 -21.10 6.00 -29.57
C ASN A 144 -21.21 7.32 -28.80
N SER A 145 -20.53 7.51 -27.65
CA SER A 145 -20.58 8.75 -26.86
C SER A 145 -19.30 9.58 -27.02
N PRO A 146 -19.39 10.91 -27.29
CA PRO A 146 -18.23 11.80 -27.23
C PRO A 146 -17.73 11.93 -25.78
N ILE A 147 -16.43 12.18 -25.61
CA ILE A 147 -15.84 12.40 -24.27
C ILE A 147 -16.00 13.83 -23.78
N GLN A 148 -16.30 14.78 -24.67
CA GLN A 148 -16.36 16.19 -24.34
C GLN A 148 -17.47 16.46 -23.33
N GLY A 149 -17.13 17.20 -22.27
CA GLY A 149 -18.02 17.46 -21.13
C GLY A 149 -18.01 16.38 -20.05
N LEU A 150 -17.30 15.26 -20.25
CA LEU A 150 -17.07 14.28 -19.19
C LEU A 150 -15.87 14.69 -18.33
N THR A 151 -15.99 14.44 -17.02
CA THR A 151 -14.86 14.42 -16.11
C THR A 151 -13.98 13.18 -16.36
N LEU A 152 -12.73 13.22 -15.90
CA LEU A 152 -11.83 12.05 -15.95
C LEU A 152 -12.47 10.83 -15.28
N ARG A 153 -13.14 11.01 -14.14
CA ARG A 153 -13.81 9.92 -13.39
C ARG A 153 -14.92 9.28 -14.22
N GLU A 154 -15.74 10.07 -14.89
CA GLU A 154 -16.83 9.56 -15.74
C GLU A 154 -16.30 8.82 -16.97
N ALA A 155 -15.24 9.35 -17.60
CA ALA A 155 -14.59 8.69 -18.72
C ALA A 155 -13.99 7.32 -18.31
N VAL A 156 -13.27 7.28 -17.18
CA VAL A 156 -12.74 6.03 -16.62
C VAL A 156 -13.87 5.05 -16.28
N LYS A 157 -14.96 5.52 -15.69
CA LYS A 157 -16.14 4.67 -15.37
C LYS A 157 -16.73 4.04 -16.62
N LYS A 158 -16.81 4.76 -17.75
CA LYS A 158 -17.27 4.21 -19.05
C LYS A 158 -16.30 3.19 -19.66
N MET A 159 -14.99 3.38 -19.46
CA MET A 159 -13.97 2.46 -19.96
C MET A 159 -13.88 1.17 -19.14
N ARG A 160 -14.14 1.24 -17.83
CA ARG A 160 -14.31 0.06 -16.96
C ARG A 160 -15.63 -0.66 -17.28
N GLY A 161 -15.73 -1.92 -16.88
CA GLY A 161 -16.89 -2.77 -17.14
C GLY A 161 -16.56 -4.23 -16.88
N GLU A 162 -17.51 -5.13 -17.16
CA GLU A 162 -17.28 -6.57 -16.94
C GLU A 162 -16.27 -7.14 -17.94
N LYS A 163 -15.49 -8.12 -17.47
CA LYS A 163 -14.53 -8.84 -18.30
C LYS A 163 -15.21 -9.47 -19.51
N GLY A 164 -14.58 -9.36 -20.66
CA GLY A 164 -15.05 -9.93 -21.93
C GLY A 164 -16.04 -9.05 -22.68
N THR A 165 -16.61 -8.03 -22.03
CA THR A 165 -17.52 -7.09 -22.72
C THR A 165 -16.76 -6.23 -23.73
N PRO A 166 -17.35 -5.96 -24.91
CA PRO A 166 -16.72 -5.13 -25.91
C PRO A 166 -16.78 -3.64 -25.52
N ILE A 167 -15.82 -2.89 -26.02
CA ILE A 167 -15.83 -1.43 -26.05
C ILE A 167 -15.18 -0.96 -27.35
N HIS A 168 -15.63 0.17 -27.89
CA HIS A 168 -15.10 0.73 -29.12
C HIS A 168 -14.53 2.10 -28.79
N LEU A 169 -13.28 2.37 -29.14
CA LEU A 169 -12.66 3.68 -28.94
C LEU A 169 -12.38 4.34 -30.29
N THR A 170 -12.67 5.64 -30.37
CA THR A 170 -12.23 6.48 -31.51
C THR A 170 -11.11 7.38 -31.04
N LEU A 171 -9.95 7.30 -31.70
CA LEU A 171 -8.70 7.95 -31.32
C LEU A 171 -8.22 8.93 -32.40
N ILE A 172 -7.54 10.01 -31.99
CA ILE A 172 -6.67 10.80 -32.86
C ILE A 172 -5.22 10.52 -32.45
N ARG A 173 -4.39 10.22 -33.45
CA ARG A 173 -2.95 10.07 -33.28
C ARG A 173 -2.20 11.15 -34.05
N LYS A 174 -1.24 11.80 -33.41
CA LYS A 174 -0.39 12.80 -34.05
C LYS A 174 0.29 12.20 -35.29
N GLY A 175 0.19 12.90 -36.41
CA GLY A 175 0.75 12.46 -37.70
C GLY A 175 -0.19 11.62 -38.57
N LEU A 176 -1.40 11.29 -38.10
CA LEU A 176 -2.44 10.66 -38.92
C LEU A 176 -3.60 11.62 -39.19
N HIS A 177 -4.04 11.68 -40.45
CA HIS A 177 -5.10 12.60 -40.89
C HIS A 177 -6.53 12.07 -40.68
N LYS A 178 -6.69 10.79 -40.30
CA LYS A 178 -7.99 10.17 -40.04
C LYS A 178 -8.04 9.59 -38.62
N PRO A 179 -9.18 9.69 -37.91
CA PRO A 179 -9.36 9.00 -36.64
C PRO A 179 -9.16 7.48 -36.78
N ILE A 180 -8.59 6.86 -35.75
CA ILE A 180 -8.44 5.41 -35.65
C ILE A 180 -9.59 4.89 -34.79
N THR A 181 -10.27 3.85 -35.25
CA THR A 181 -11.23 3.11 -34.43
C THR A 181 -10.60 1.81 -33.96
N VAL A 182 -10.71 1.52 -32.67
CA VAL A 182 -10.15 0.33 -32.05
C VAL A 182 -11.24 -0.40 -31.27
N ASP A 183 -11.47 -1.66 -31.62
CA ASP A 183 -12.36 -2.55 -30.89
C ASP A 183 -11.57 -3.35 -29.86
N LEU A 184 -12.00 -3.27 -28.61
CA LEU A 184 -11.34 -3.89 -27.47
C LEU A 184 -12.33 -4.77 -26.74
N LYS A 185 -11.81 -5.79 -26.08
CA LYS A 185 -12.51 -6.50 -25.02
C LYS A 185 -11.90 -6.11 -23.69
N ARG A 186 -12.74 -5.86 -22.69
CA ARG A 186 -12.27 -5.61 -21.34
C ARG A 186 -11.62 -6.87 -20.79
N GLU A 187 -10.43 -6.75 -20.22
CA GLU A 187 -9.73 -7.85 -19.55
C GLU A 187 -9.47 -7.48 -18.09
N THR A 188 -9.10 -8.47 -17.29
CA THR A 188 -8.55 -8.21 -15.95
C THR A 188 -7.14 -7.65 -16.13
N ILE A 189 -6.95 -6.42 -15.69
CA ILE A 189 -5.68 -5.71 -15.69
C ILE A 189 -5.11 -5.82 -14.29
N ARG A 190 -3.84 -6.20 -14.19
CA ARG A 190 -3.12 -6.27 -12.93
C ARG A 190 -2.03 -5.23 -12.88
N VAL A 191 -2.12 -4.33 -11.91
CA VAL A 191 -1.09 -3.31 -11.65
C VAL A 191 -0.06 -3.91 -10.71
N ARG A 192 1.16 -4.12 -11.19
CA ARG A 192 2.26 -4.67 -10.38
C ARG A 192 2.69 -3.63 -9.34
N SER A 193 2.56 -3.99 -8.06
CA SER A 193 3.02 -3.17 -6.93
C SER A 193 4.51 -3.31 -6.62
N VAL A 194 5.16 -4.36 -7.14
CA VAL A 194 6.58 -4.63 -6.90
C VAL A 194 7.36 -4.50 -8.21
N LYS A 195 8.42 -3.68 -8.17
CA LYS A 195 9.39 -3.53 -9.26
C LYS A 195 10.80 -3.57 -8.69
N GLY A 196 11.78 -4.01 -9.47
CA GLY A 196 13.18 -3.97 -9.01
C GLY A 196 14.18 -4.34 -10.08
N ARG A 197 15.45 -4.09 -9.75
CA ARG A 197 16.60 -4.26 -10.62
C ARG A 197 17.86 -4.48 -9.79
N LEU A 198 18.92 -4.95 -10.43
CA LEU A 198 20.27 -4.88 -9.85
C LEU A 198 20.81 -3.46 -10.02
N LEU A 199 21.45 -2.93 -8.98
CA LEU A 199 22.22 -1.68 -9.02
C LEU A 199 23.66 -1.97 -9.46
N GLU A 200 24.23 -3.04 -8.92
CA GLU A 200 25.52 -3.65 -9.24
C GLU A 200 25.39 -5.17 -9.07
N PRO A 201 26.36 -5.98 -9.53
CA PRO A 201 26.38 -7.41 -9.20
C PRO A 201 26.21 -7.61 -7.69
N ASN A 202 25.26 -8.46 -7.30
CA ASN A 202 24.91 -8.79 -5.92
C ASN A 202 24.18 -7.70 -5.12
N LEU A 203 23.93 -6.51 -5.68
CA LEU A 203 23.23 -5.43 -4.97
C LEU A 203 21.91 -5.15 -5.66
N ALA A 204 20.79 -5.42 -4.98
CA ALA A 204 19.46 -5.26 -5.52
C ALA A 204 18.76 -3.99 -5.01
N TYR A 205 17.93 -3.41 -5.86
CA TYR A 205 16.95 -2.38 -5.52
C TYR A 205 15.55 -2.92 -5.82
N ILE A 206 14.66 -2.85 -4.84
CA ILE A 206 13.26 -3.26 -4.96
C ILE A 206 12.37 -2.15 -4.42
N ARG A 207 11.43 -1.71 -5.24
CA ARG A 207 10.40 -0.75 -4.88
C ARG A 207 9.06 -1.44 -4.71
N ILE A 208 8.40 -1.16 -3.59
CA ILE A 208 7.00 -1.55 -3.35
C ILE A 208 6.17 -0.27 -3.29
N SER A 209 5.26 -0.09 -4.25
CA SER A 209 4.43 1.12 -4.34
C SER A 209 3.11 1.05 -3.56
N SER A 210 2.65 -0.16 -3.20
CA SER A 210 1.45 -0.40 -2.40
C SER A 210 1.43 -1.86 -1.90
N PHE A 211 0.73 -2.14 -0.80
CA PHE A 211 0.55 -3.49 -0.26
C PHE A 211 -0.79 -4.09 -0.71
N GLN A 212 -0.74 -4.86 -1.78
CA GLN A 212 -1.85 -5.60 -2.37
C GLN A 212 -1.81 -7.07 -1.92
N GLU A 213 -2.88 -7.82 -2.16
CA GLU A 213 -2.96 -9.25 -1.82
C GLU A 213 -1.80 -10.07 -2.41
N SER A 214 -1.33 -9.69 -3.60
CA SER A 214 -0.28 -10.41 -4.32
C SER A 214 1.15 -9.94 -4.04
N THR A 215 1.34 -8.85 -3.29
CA THR A 215 2.64 -8.18 -3.13
C THR A 215 3.72 -9.11 -2.58
N ARG A 216 3.42 -9.94 -1.57
CA ARG A 216 4.40 -10.90 -1.04
C ARG A 216 4.87 -11.88 -2.11
N LYS A 217 3.94 -12.48 -2.86
CA LYS A 217 4.27 -13.42 -3.93
C LYS A 217 5.10 -12.76 -5.04
N ASP A 218 4.76 -11.52 -5.40
CA ASP A 218 5.49 -10.77 -6.44
C ASP A 218 6.90 -10.39 -5.99
N LEU A 219 7.08 -10.05 -4.71
CA LEU A 219 8.39 -9.84 -4.10
C LEU A 219 9.25 -11.10 -4.18
N ASP A 220 8.69 -12.24 -3.79
CA ASP A 220 9.41 -13.52 -3.79
C ASP A 220 9.87 -13.90 -5.21
N ASN A 221 8.96 -13.77 -6.18
CA ASN A 221 9.27 -14.02 -7.58
C ASN A 221 10.35 -13.08 -8.11
N LEU A 222 10.28 -11.80 -7.78
CA LEU A 222 11.26 -10.82 -8.23
C LEU A 222 12.64 -11.11 -7.65
N ILE A 223 12.76 -11.43 -6.37
CA ILE A 223 14.06 -11.73 -5.77
C ILE A 223 14.66 -13.00 -6.38
N ASN A 224 13.86 -14.05 -6.57
CA ASN A 224 14.30 -15.27 -7.27
C ASN A 224 14.76 -14.96 -8.70
N GLN A 225 14.02 -14.12 -9.44
CA GLN A 225 14.42 -13.69 -10.79
C GLN A 225 15.74 -12.91 -10.80
N LEU A 226 15.93 -11.98 -9.86
CA LEU A 226 17.17 -11.21 -9.74
C LEU A 226 18.35 -12.12 -9.38
N GLN A 227 18.15 -13.07 -8.46
CA GLN A 227 19.16 -14.07 -8.12
C GLN A 227 19.47 -14.99 -9.32
N HIS A 228 18.49 -15.45 -10.09
CA HIS A 228 18.77 -16.28 -11.27
C HIS A 228 19.51 -15.55 -12.39
N LYS A 229 19.37 -14.22 -12.51
CA LYS A 229 20.07 -13.43 -13.52
C LYS A 229 21.58 -13.33 -13.29
N GLN A 230 22.04 -13.51 -12.05
CA GLN A 230 23.46 -13.48 -11.69
C GLN A 230 23.89 -14.82 -11.10
N LYS A 231 25.06 -15.35 -11.46
CA LYS A 231 25.54 -16.64 -10.93
C LYS A 231 26.00 -16.58 -9.46
N THR A 232 25.78 -15.45 -8.80
CA THR A 232 26.27 -15.12 -7.47
C THR A 232 25.09 -14.73 -6.56
N PRO A 233 25.13 -15.06 -5.26
CA PRO A 233 24.08 -14.65 -4.33
C PRO A 233 24.01 -13.12 -4.17
N LEU A 234 22.81 -12.60 -3.91
CA LEU A 234 22.66 -11.20 -3.50
C LEU A 234 23.36 -10.96 -2.14
N LYS A 235 23.98 -9.80 -1.98
CA LYS A 235 24.78 -9.35 -0.82
C LYS A 235 24.31 -8.05 -0.19
N GLY A 236 23.66 -7.18 -0.95
CA GLY A 236 22.86 -6.07 -0.39
C GLY A 236 21.47 -5.91 -1.04
N LEU A 237 20.49 -5.44 -0.27
CA LEU A 237 19.16 -5.05 -0.76
C LEU A 237 18.75 -3.66 -0.25
N ILE A 238 18.32 -2.80 -1.16
CA ILE A 238 17.56 -1.59 -0.83
C ILE A 238 16.08 -1.86 -1.10
N LEU A 239 15.27 -1.75 -0.05
CA LEU A 239 13.81 -1.79 -0.12
C LEU A 239 13.25 -0.36 -0.10
N ASP A 240 12.70 0.09 -1.21
CA ASP A 240 12.15 1.43 -1.35
C ASP A 240 10.64 1.45 -1.10
N LEU A 241 10.27 2.09 0.01
CA LEU A 241 8.90 2.33 0.45
C LEU A 241 8.49 3.81 0.35
N ARG A 242 9.30 4.66 -0.31
CA ARG A 242 8.97 6.08 -0.51
C ARG A 242 7.70 6.21 -1.35
N ASN A 243 6.82 7.13 -0.96
CA ASN A 243 5.53 7.35 -1.63
C ASN A 243 4.64 6.09 -1.70
N ASN A 244 4.76 5.19 -0.72
CA ASN A 244 3.88 4.03 -0.55
C ASN A 244 2.84 4.36 0.55
N PRO A 245 1.56 4.57 0.20
CA PRO A 245 0.51 4.96 1.14
C PRO A 245 0.04 3.83 2.06
N GLY A 246 0.62 2.62 1.93
CA GLY A 246 0.24 1.43 2.66
C GLY A 246 -0.58 0.47 1.81
N GLY A 247 -1.63 -0.09 2.41
CA GLY A 247 -2.45 -1.14 1.80
C GLY A 247 -2.90 -2.14 2.85
N LEU A 248 -3.02 -3.42 2.47
CA LEU A 248 -3.46 -4.47 3.37
C LEU A 248 -2.43 -4.72 4.49
N LEU A 249 -2.89 -4.67 5.74
CA LEU A 249 -2.09 -4.94 6.92
C LEU A 249 -1.45 -6.33 6.89
N THR A 250 -2.19 -7.35 6.43
CA THR A 250 -1.70 -8.71 6.27
C THR A 250 -0.57 -8.79 5.24
N SER A 251 -0.74 -8.16 4.08
CA SER A 251 0.30 -8.11 3.03
C SER A 251 1.56 -7.39 3.50
N ALA A 252 1.42 -6.27 4.22
CA ALA A 252 2.56 -5.57 4.83
C ALA A 252 3.29 -6.45 5.86
N SER A 253 2.54 -7.13 6.73
CA SER A 253 3.12 -8.09 7.69
C SER A 253 3.84 -9.24 6.98
N ASP A 254 3.25 -9.78 5.92
CA ASP A 254 3.86 -10.86 5.15
C ASP A 254 5.13 -10.39 4.44
N VAL A 255 5.17 -9.18 3.89
CA VAL A 255 6.38 -8.58 3.33
C VAL A 255 7.46 -8.41 4.40
N ALA A 256 7.13 -7.89 5.59
CA ALA A 256 8.09 -7.80 6.69
C ALA A 256 8.64 -9.17 7.09
N ASN A 257 7.78 -10.18 7.15
CA ASN A 257 8.16 -11.57 7.42
C ASN A 257 9.12 -12.16 6.37
N ALA A 258 9.25 -11.57 5.18
CA ALA A 258 10.18 -12.03 4.14
C ALA A 258 11.65 -11.82 4.51
N PHE A 259 11.90 -10.93 5.47
CA PHE A 259 13.23 -10.48 5.86
C PHE A 259 13.52 -10.73 7.34
N LEU A 260 12.58 -11.31 8.09
CA LEU A 260 12.69 -11.50 9.53
C LEU A 260 12.85 -12.99 9.85
N ASP A 261 13.93 -13.34 10.54
CA ASP A 261 14.13 -14.67 11.11
C ASP A 261 13.62 -14.69 12.56
N PRO A 262 12.54 -15.43 12.88
CA PRO A 262 12.03 -15.54 14.24
C PRO A 262 13.13 -15.89 15.25
N ASN A 263 14.08 -16.75 14.89
CA ASN A 263 15.13 -17.21 15.80
C ASN A 263 16.17 -16.13 16.14
N LYS A 264 16.19 -15.01 15.41
CA LYS A 264 17.12 -13.89 15.60
C LYS A 264 16.43 -12.61 16.09
N MET A 265 15.11 -12.62 16.18
CA MET A 265 14.31 -11.47 16.63
C MET A 265 14.34 -11.34 18.16
N GLY A 266 14.45 -10.12 18.66
CA GLY A 266 14.42 -9.82 20.10
C GLY A 266 13.01 -9.64 20.69
N TYR A 267 12.03 -9.25 19.88
CA TYR A 267 10.70 -8.84 20.36
C TYR A 267 9.65 -9.95 20.27
N HIS A 268 9.92 -11.15 20.83
CA HIS A 268 8.97 -12.28 20.82
C HIS A 268 8.35 -12.57 19.43
N HIS A 269 9.17 -12.46 18.38
CA HIS A 269 8.77 -12.63 16.99
C HIS A 269 7.69 -11.65 16.50
N VAL A 270 7.44 -10.52 17.18
CA VAL A 270 6.39 -9.57 16.79
C VAL A 270 6.80 -8.76 15.57
N ILE A 271 5.87 -8.62 14.64
CA ILE A 271 5.95 -7.70 13.50
C ILE A 271 5.14 -6.44 13.79
N VAL A 272 3.88 -6.63 14.19
CA VAL A 272 2.94 -5.54 14.51
C VAL A 272 1.88 -6.08 15.46
N TYR A 273 1.35 -5.23 16.32
CA TYR A 273 0.15 -5.55 17.07
C TYR A 273 -0.83 -4.39 17.06
N THR A 274 -2.11 -4.69 17.25
CA THR A 274 -3.22 -3.74 17.23
C THR A 274 -3.93 -3.72 18.57
N GLN A 275 -4.47 -2.56 18.94
CA GLN A 275 -5.30 -2.37 20.12
C GLN A 275 -6.55 -1.60 19.73
N GLY A 276 -7.72 -2.19 20.00
CA GLY A 276 -9.02 -1.65 19.68
C GLY A 276 -10.04 -1.90 20.78
N GLN A 277 -11.28 -1.49 20.54
CA GLN A 277 -12.36 -1.62 21.54
C GLN A 277 -12.85 -3.06 21.72
N THR A 278 -12.82 -3.88 20.66
CA THR A 278 -13.29 -5.27 20.71
C THR A 278 -12.11 -6.25 20.78
N PRO A 279 -12.31 -7.46 21.33
CA PRO A 279 -11.27 -8.50 21.33
C PRO A 279 -10.74 -8.83 19.93
N GLU A 280 -11.60 -8.80 18.92
CA GLU A 280 -11.24 -9.08 17.52
C GLU A 280 -10.35 -7.97 16.94
N ALA A 281 -10.49 -6.72 17.41
CA ALA A 281 -9.64 -5.61 17.03
C ALA A 281 -8.25 -5.66 17.68
N ASN A 282 -8.04 -6.55 18.67
CA ASN A 282 -6.76 -6.80 19.32
C ASN A 282 -6.05 -7.97 18.63
N MET A 283 -5.18 -7.67 17.68
CA MET A 283 -4.42 -8.66 16.92
C MET A 283 -2.93 -8.54 17.22
N LYS A 284 -2.21 -9.66 17.13
CA LYS A 284 -0.75 -9.70 17.21
C LYS A 284 -0.25 -10.53 16.05
N LEU A 285 0.44 -9.89 15.10
CA LEU A 285 1.05 -10.57 13.97
C LEU A 285 2.52 -10.83 14.26
N THR A 286 2.91 -12.09 14.10
CA THR A 286 4.25 -12.58 14.39
C THR A 286 4.91 -13.11 13.14
N ALA A 287 6.24 -13.01 13.11
CA ALA A 287 7.08 -13.64 12.13
C ALA A 287 6.95 -15.17 12.24
N LYS A 288 6.92 -15.83 11.08
CA LYS A 288 6.82 -17.28 10.95
C LYS A 288 8.13 -17.83 10.37
N PRO A 289 8.52 -19.08 10.71
CA PRO A 289 9.67 -19.73 10.12
C PRO A 289 9.47 -19.95 8.61
N ASN A 290 9.80 -18.94 7.81
CA ASN A 290 9.85 -18.99 6.35
C ASN A 290 10.59 -17.76 5.78
N ASP A 291 11.66 -17.35 6.46
CA ASP A 291 12.63 -16.33 6.05
C ASP A 291 13.41 -16.85 4.83
N GLN A 292 12.75 -16.94 3.68
CA GLN A 292 13.29 -17.66 2.52
C GLN A 292 14.25 -16.82 1.70
N ILE A 293 14.34 -15.51 1.92
CA ILE A 293 14.67 -14.65 0.79
C ILE A 293 15.93 -13.84 1.00
N TYR A 294 16.23 -13.40 2.23
CA TYR A 294 17.37 -12.48 2.36
C TYR A 294 17.89 -12.24 3.78
N ARG A 295 19.16 -12.57 4.05
CA ARG A 295 19.81 -12.38 5.36
C ARG A 295 20.97 -11.38 5.37
N GLU A 296 21.24 -10.76 4.23
CA GLU A 296 22.40 -9.88 4.07
C GLU A 296 22.03 -8.41 4.37
N ALA A 297 22.98 -7.50 4.18
CA ALA A 297 22.83 -6.06 4.42
C ALA A 297 21.56 -5.51 3.76
N MET A 298 20.78 -4.74 4.53
CA MET A 298 19.50 -4.20 4.08
C MET A 298 19.31 -2.76 4.53
N ILE A 299 18.85 -1.93 3.59
CA ILE A 299 18.41 -0.56 3.84
C ILE A 299 16.96 -0.43 3.39
N VAL A 300 16.16 0.31 4.16
CA VAL A 300 14.79 0.66 3.80
C VAL A 300 14.71 2.17 3.57
N LEU A 301 14.29 2.58 2.38
CA LEU A 301 14.03 3.99 2.07
C LEU A 301 12.59 4.36 2.44
N ILE A 302 12.43 5.44 3.21
CA ILE A 302 11.12 6.01 3.57
C ILE A 302 11.09 7.52 3.33
N ASN A 303 9.88 8.07 3.16
CA ASN A 303 9.66 9.52 3.16
C ASN A 303 8.26 9.86 3.72
N GLN A 304 7.86 11.13 3.67
CA GLN A 304 6.54 11.57 4.15
C GLN A 304 5.35 10.88 3.44
N GLY A 305 5.55 10.36 2.23
CA GLY A 305 4.53 9.58 1.51
C GLY A 305 4.46 8.11 1.93
N SER A 306 5.38 7.63 2.78
CA SER A 306 5.33 6.30 3.39
C SER A 306 4.31 6.31 4.53
N ALA A 307 3.24 5.51 4.43
CA ALA A 307 2.17 5.47 5.43
C ALA A 307 1.67 4.04 5.69
N SER A 308 1.00 3.84 6.84
CA SER A 308 0.25 2.64 7.15
C SER A 308 1.09 1.35 7.00
N GLY A 309 0.76 0.46 6.06
CA GLY A 309 1.53 -0.75 5.76
C GLY A 309 3.04 -0.51 5.56
N ALA A 310 3.44 0.61 4.95
CA ALA A 310 4.86 0.94 4.78
C ALA A 310 5.54 1.21 6.13
N GLU A 311 4.83 1.84 7.06
CA GLU A 311 5.32 2.13 8.41
C GLU A 311 5.37 0.87 9.27
N ILE A 312 4.46 -0.08 9.03
CA ILE A 312 4.52 -1.42 9.64
C ILE A 312 5.79 -2.14 9.23
N VAL A 313 6.11 -2.18 7.92
CA VAL A 313 7.33 -2.82 7.44
C VAL A 313 8.58 -2.12 7.96
N ALA A 314 8.67 -0.80 7.83
CA ALA A 314 9.81 -0.03 8.32
C ALA A 314 10.00 -0.18 9.84
N GLY A 315 8.92 -0.03 10.62
CA GLY A 315 8.95 -0.18 12.08
C GLY A 315 9.31 -1.60 12.53
N ALA A 316 8.78 -2.63 11.87
CA ALA A 316 9.11 -4.02 12.19
C ALA A 316 10.59 -4.35 11.91
N LEU A 317 11.13 -3.89 10.79
CA LEU A 317 12.52 -4.12 10.41
C LEU A 317 13.49 -3.29 11.27
N GLN A 318 13.12 -2.06 11.61
CA GLN A 318 13.92 -1.18 12.47
C GLN A 318 14.00 -1.71 13.90
N ASP A 319 12.85 -2.04 14.50
CA ASP A 319 12.80 -2.51 15.89
C ASP A 319 13.58 -3.81 16.05
N ASN A 320 13.43 -4.73 15.10
CA ASN A 320 14.16 -6.00 15.10
C ASN A 320 15.62 -5.88 14.61
N LYS A 321 16.15 -4.65 14.43
CA LYS A 321 17.53 -4.38 13.99
C LYS A 321 17.90 -5.12 12.69
N ARG A 322 16.92 -5.36 11.83
CA ARG A 322 17.09 -6.09 10.57
C ARG A 322 17.61 -5.20 9.46
N ALA A 323 17.17 -3.95 9.40
CA ALA A 323 17.54 -3.01 8.36
C ALA A 323 17.81 -1.62 8.95
N VAL A 324 18.64 -0.85 8.26
CA VAL A 324 18.82 0.58 8.51
C VAL A 324 17.74 1.34 7.74
N ILE A 325 16.99 2.19 8.43
CA ILE A 325 15.97 3.05 7.82
C ILE A 325 16.63 4.37 7.40
N LEU A 326 16.51 4.74 6.13
CA LEU A 326 17.12 5.94 5.56
C LEU A 326 16.07 6.81 4.85
N GLY A 327 16.20 8.13 4.94
CA GLY A 327 15.35 9.09 4.22
C GLY A 327 14.75 10.14 5.16
N THR A 328 13.46 10.44 5.02
CA THR A 328 12.77 11.39 5.90
C THR A 328 11.72 10.71 6.76
N LYS A 329 11.26 11.41 7.81
CA LYS A 329 10.13 10.99 8.64
C LYS A 329 8.92 10.56 7.79
N SER A 330 8.25 9.46 8.17
CA SER A 330 7.04 8.96 7.49
C SER A 330 5.76 9.67 7.93
N PHE A 331 4.62 9.34 7.30
CA PHE A 331 3.36 10.07 7.44
C PHE A 331 2.75 10.05 8.86
N GLY A 332 2.76 8.90 9.53
CA GLY A 332 2.18 8.70 10.86
C GLY A 332 0.74 8.20 10.89
N LYS A 333 0.35 7.30 9.98
CA LYS A 333 -1.00 6.71 9.99
C LYS A 333 -1.03 5.38 10.76
N GLY A 334 -1.06 5.45 12.08
CA GLY A 334 -1.10 4.32 13.01
C GLY A 334 -2.47 3.69 13.27
N SER A 335 -3.45 3.81 12.36
CA SER A 335 -4.81 3.30 12.53
C SER A 335 -5.15 2.16 11.57
N VAL A 336 -6.02 1.24 12.01
CA VAL A 336 -6.55 0.12 11.23
C VAL A 336 -8.01 0.37 10.92
N GLN A 337 -8.35 0.25 9.64
CA GLN A 337 -9.74 0.29 9.18
C GLN A 337 -10.25 -1.12 8.91
N THR A 338 -11.43 -1.44 9.44
CA THR A 338 -12.19 -2.65 9.13
C THR A 338 -13.31 -2.30 8.18
N VAL A 339 -13.51 -3.13 7.15
CA VAL A 339 -14.66 -3.04 6.24
C VAL A 339 -15.75 -3.95 6.78
N ILE A 340 -16.85 -3.36 7.26
CA ILE A 340 -18.00 -4.05 7.83
C ILE A 340 -19.12 -4.02 6.80
N PRO A 341 -19.46 -5.15 6.15
CA PRO A 341 -20.56 -5.19 5.18
C PRO A 341 -21.88 -4.82 5.87
N LEU A 342 -22.64 -3.93 5.23
CA LEU A 342 -23.99 -3.56 5.68
C LEU A 342 -25.04 -4.31 4.85
N ASP A 343 -24.76 -4.49 3.55
CA ASP A 343 -25.53 -5.31 2.62
C ASP A 343 -24.63 -5.87 1.49
N GLU A 344 -25.22 -6.36 0.39
CA GLU A 344 -24.47 -6.94 -0.74
C GLU A 344 -23.63 -5.91 -1.53
N THR A 345 -23.94 -4.63 -1.38
CA THR A 345 -23.40 -3.53 -2.19
C THR A 345 -22.80 -2.39 -1.38
N SER A 346 -22.99 -2.36 -0.06
CA SER A 346 -22.52 -1.29 0.81
C SER A 346 -21.77 -1.80 2.03
N ALA A 347 -20.86 -0.98 2.55
CA ALA A 347 -20.06 -1.29 3.72
C ALA A 347 -19.71 -0.04 4.54
N LEU A 348 -19.49 -0.22 5.83
CA LEU A 348 -18.87 0.77 6.69
C LEU A 348 -17.38 0.49 6.80
N LYS A 349 -16.54 1.41 6.31
CA LYS A 349 -15.10 1.41 6.60
C LYS A 349 -14.88 2.17 7.89
N LEU A 350 -14.48 1.48 8.95
CA LEU A 350 -14.42 2.05 10.30
C LEU A 350 -13.02 1.89 10.91
N THR A 351 -12.49 2.93 11.53
CA THR A 351 -11.29 2.80 12.36
C THR A 351 -11.62 2.02 13.63
N THR A 352 -11.09 0.81 13.76
CA THR A 352 -11.41 -0.12 14.85
C THR A 352 -10.26 -0.32 15.83
N ALA A 353 -9.03 -0.03 15.40
CA ALA A 353 -7.83 -0.19 16.22
C ALA A 353 -6.73 0.81 15.86
N LEU A 354 -5.81 1.02 16.80
CA LEU A 354 -4.49 1.57 16.53
C LEU A 354 -3.46 0.44 16.46
N TYR A 355 -2.40 0.61 15.68
CA TYR A 355 -1.32 -0.36 15.60
C TYR A 355 0.01 0.20 16.10
N TYR A 356 0.87 -0.71 16.55
CA TYR A 356 2.09 -0.42 17.26
C TYR A 356 3.24 -1.27 16.73
N THR A 357 4.45 -0.71 16.77
CA THR A 357 5.68 -1.44 16.39
C THR A 357 6.04 -2.50 17.42
N PRO A 358 6.97 -3.44 17.13
CA PRO A 358 7.38 -4.48 18.08
C PRO A 358 7.87 -3.97 19.44
N SER A 359 8.54 -2.81 19.47
CA SER A 359 8.99 -2.13 20.70
C SER A 359 7.90 -1.36 21.45
N GLY A 360 6.67 -1.35 20.92
CA GLY A 360 5.50 -0.71 21.52
C GLY A 360 5.31 0.76 21.15
N ARG A 361 6.03 1.27 20.14
CA ARG A 361 5.85 2.65 19.68
C ARG A 361 4.51 2.80 18.96
N SER A 362 3.74 3.83 19.33
CA SER A 362 2.58 4.25 18.56
C SER A 362 3.05 5.08 17.37
N ILE A 363 2.57 4.74 16.17
CA ILE A 363 2.91 5.45 14.94
C ILE A 363 1.90 6.56 14.64
N GLN A 364 0.72 6.52 15.26
CA GLN A 364 -0.37 7.46 14.98
C GLN A 364 0.06 8.90 15.29
N ALA A 365 -0.04 9.77 14.28
CA ALA A 365 0.42 11.17 14.27
C ALA A 365 1.92 11.36 14.59
N ALA A 366 2.68 10.27 14.70
CA ALA A 366 4.09 10.29 15.07
C ALA A 366 5.01 9.86 13.92
N GLY A 367 4.63 8.85 13.13
CA GLY A 367 5.47 8.30 12.06
C GLY A 367 6.66 7.47 12.56
N ILE A 368 7.37 6.87 11.61
CA ILE A 368 8.69 6.27 11.77
C ILE A 368 9.75 7.33 11.51
N LEU A 369 10.67 7.48 12.46
CA LEU A 369 11.88 8.26 12.27
C LEU A 369 12.95 7.37 11.63
N PRO A 370 13.64 7.84 10.57
CA PRO A 370 14.73 7.09 9.98
C PRO A 370 15.93 7.04 10.94
N ASP A 371 16.74 5.99 10.83
CA ASP A 371 18.02 5.89 11.55
C ASP A 371 19.04 6.88 10.98
N ILE A 372 18.97 7.12 9.66
CA ILE A 372 19.78 8.11 8.95
C ILE A 372 18.85 9.07 8.20
N THR A 373 18.81 10.31 8.65
CA THR A 373 17.98 11.35 8.00
C THR A 373 18.68 11.86 6.74
N LEU A 374 17.96 11.88 5.63
CA LEU A 374 18.43 12.39 4.35
C LEU A 374 17.27 13.02 3.59
N ASP A 375 17.35 14.32 3.33
CA ASP A 375 16.34 15.05 2.58
C ASP A 375 16.41 14.78 1.07
N GLU A 376 15.32 15.08 0.37
CA GLU A 376 15.28 14.99 -1.09
C GLU A 376 16.02 16.21 -1.68
N LEU A 377 17.21 15.98 -2.23
CA LEU A 377 18.05 17.01 -2.81
C LEU A 377 18.07 16.90 -4.34
N LYS A 378 18.04 18.04 -5.02
CA LYS A 378 18.37 18.14 -6.44
C LYS A 378 19.84 18.49 -6.56
N VAL A 379 20.64 17.55 -7.05
CA VAL A 379 22.07 17.78 -7.29
C VAL A 379 22.24 18.39 -8.68
N SER A 380 22.62 19.66 -8.73
CA SER A 380 23.15 20.28 -9.94
C SER A 380 24.65 20.01 -10.03
N THR A 381 25.16 19.75 -11.23
CA THR A 381 26.60 19.87 -11.48
C THR A 381 27.01 21.31 -11.25
N VAL A 382 28.04 21.53 -10.44
CA VAL A 382 28.78 22.79 -10.47
C VAL A 382 29.40 22.83 -11.86
N ASP A 383 29.07 23.84 -12.67
CA ASP A 383 29.81 24.10 -13.90
C ASP A 383 31.28 24.21 -13.48
N GLU A 384 32.16 23.37 -14.05
CA GLU A 384 33.59 23.44 -13.77
C GLU A 384 34.02 24.89 -13.96
N ASP A 385 34.34 25.58 -12.86
CA ASP A 385 34.96 26.88 -12.95
C ASP A 385 36.27 26.63 -13.72
N PRO A 386 36.52 27.27 -14.88
CA PRO A 386 37.70 26.96 -15.71
C PRO A 386 39.02 27.05 -14.94
N VAL A 387 39.01 27.70 -13.78
CA VAL A 387 40.12 27.84 -12.84
C VAL A 387 40.42 26.56 -12.05
N ASP A 388 39.43 25.70 -11.78
CA ASP A 388 39.64 24.41 -11.09
C ASP A 388 40.40 23.39 -11.94
N SER A 389 40.46 23.60 -13.27
CA SER A 389 41.32 22.80 -14.16
C SER A 389 42.83 23.13 -14.05
N ILE A 390 43.19 24.11 -13.21
CA ILE A 390 44.56 24.66 -13.08
C ILE A 390 45.23 24.23 -11.76
N TYR A 391 44.63 23.32 -10.97
CA TYR A 391 45.32 22.80 -9.77
C TYR A 391 46.59 22.02 -10.16
N LEU A 392 47.75 22.60 -9.84
CA LEU A 392 49.06 21.93 -9.94
C LEU A 392 49.09 20.73 -8.99
N HIS A 393 49.31 19.55 -9.55
CA HIS A 393 49.52 18.34 -8.77
C HIS A 393 50.98 18.28 -8.28
N GLU A 394 51.24 17.60 -7.16
CA GLU A 394 52.61 17.41 -6.63
C GLU A 394 53.55 16.86 -7.70
N SER A 395 53.06 15.97 -8.58
CA SER A 395 53.81 15.40 -9.71
C SER A 395 54.24 16.41 -10.77
N GLU A 396 53.60 17.57 -10.82
CA GLU A 396 53.86 18.64 -11.80
C GLU A 396 54.79 19.71 -11.21
N LEU A 397 55.10 19.65 -9.91
CA LEU A 397 56.05 20.54 -9.27
C LEU A 397 57.49 20.17 -9.65
N LYS A 398 58.29 21.20 -9.90
CA LYS A 398 59.72 21.05 -10.22
C LYS A 398 60.47 20.60 -8.96
N GLY A 399 60.99 19.37 -8.98
CA GLY A 399 61.69 18.76 -7.84
C GLY A 399 60.84 17.81 -7.00
N HIS A 400 59.66 17.41 -7.49
CA HIS A 400 58.82 16.42 -6.81
C HIS A 400 59.56 15.11 -6.54
N LEU A 401 59.23 14.48 -5.41
CA LEU A 401 59.84 13.23 -4.99
C LEU A 401 59.17 12.06 -5.71
N GLN A 402 59.95 11.23 -6.41
CA GLN A 402 59.44 10.01 -7.01
C GLN A 402 59.32 8.92 -5.94
N ASN A 403 58.14 8.30 -5.87
CA ASN A 403 57.94 7.16 -4.98
C ASN A 403 58.58 5.92 -5.62
N GLY A 404 59.63 5.39 -4.99
CA GLY A 404 60.55 4.40 -5.57
C GLY A 404 59.98 3.01 -5.90
N ASN A 405 58.66 2.83 -5.89
CA ASN A 405 57.97 1.58 -6.19
C ASN A 405 56.57 1.79 -6.82
N ALA A 406 56.44 2.62 -7.86
CA ALA A 406 55.27 2.56 -8.76
C ALA A 406 55.52 3.24 -10.10
N SER A 407 55.32 2.52 -11.20
CA SER A 407 55.00 3.14 -12.49
C SER A 407 53.68 3.92 -12.34
N PRO A 408 53.51 5.11 -12.93
CA PRO A 408 52.28 5.87 -12.86
C PRO A 408 51.21 5.20 -13.74
N LYS A 409 50.60 4.13 -13.23
CA LYS A 409 49.35 3.60 -13.76
C LYS A 409 48.26 3.92 -12.75
N ASN A 410 47.48 4.95 -13.08
CA ASN A 410 46.10 5.20 -12.62
C ASN A 410 45.83 4.78 -11.17
N ILE A 411 46.45 5.46 -10.22
CA ILE A 411 46.06 5.35 -8.82
C ILE A 411 45.12 6.54 -8.58
N PHE A 412 43.83 6.25 -8.42
CA PHE A 412 42.69 7.18 -8.24
C PHE A 412 42.05 7.80 -9.49
N GLU A 413 41.78 7.01 -10.52
CA GLU A 413 40.47 7.13 -11.16
C GLU A 413 39.59 6.05 -10.54
N MET A 414 38.77 6.43 -9.55
CA MET A 414 37.60 5.60 -9.27
C MET A 414 36.80 5.56 -10.57
N PRO A 415 36.47 4.38 -11.13
CA PRO A 415 35.50 4.34 -12.19
C PRO A 415 34.17 4.74 -11.57
N THR A 416 33.85 6.04 -11.57
CA THR A 416 32.49 6.54 -11.45
C THR A 416 31.78 5.97 -12.66
N THR A 417 31.22 4.77 -12.48
CA THR A 417 30.41 4.14 -13.52
C THR A 417 29.33 5.14 -13.90
N ILE A 418 29.02 5.27 -15.18
CA ILE A 418 28.02 6.22 -15.70
C ILE A 418 26.68 6.11 -14.93
N ALA A 419 26.38 4.94 -14.37
CA ALA A 419 25.24 4.68 -13.48
C ALA A 419 25.24 5.48 -12.16
N SER A 420 26.41 5.78 -11.59
CA SER A 420 26.55 6.58 -10.36
C SER A 420 26.20 8.05 -10.60
N ASN A 421 26.67 8.64 -11.70
CA ASN A 421 26.36 10.04 -12.05
C ASN A 421 24.88 10.25 -12.41
N ASP A 422 24.24 9.27 -13.04
CA ASP A 422 22.80 9.34 -13.36
C ASP A 422 21.93 9.20 -12.10
N LEU A 423 22.32 8.32 -11.17
CA LEU A 423 21.64 8.18 -9.86
C LEU A 423 21.77 9.45 -9.01
N VAL A 424 22.95 10.05 -8.92
CA VAL A 424 23.15 11.30 -8.15
C VAL A 424 22.22 12.41 -8.63
N LYS A 425 22.03 12.53 -9.95
CA LYS A 425 21.19 13.58 -10.55
C LYS A 425 19.69 13.29 -10.40
N ASN A 426 19.28 12.03 -10.56
CA ASN A 426 17.86 11.66 -10.65
C ASN A 426 17.27 11.22 -9.30
N ASP A 427 18.07 10.65 -8.41
CA ASP A 427 17.62 10.08 -7.13
C ASP A 427 18.77 10.04 -6.10
N TYR A 428 19.07 11.19 -5.51
CA TYR A 428 20.16 11.34 -4.54
C TYR A 428 20.01 10.43 -3.31
N GLN A 429 18.79 10.23 -2.83
CA GLN A 429 18.54 9.34 -1.69
C GLN A 429 18.86 7.88 -2.02
N LEU A 430 18.53 7.41 -3.22
CA LEU A 430 18.90 6.08 -3.67
C LEU A 430 20.42 5.95 -3.84
N PHE A 431 21.08 6.99 -4.34
CA PHE A 431 22.55 7.01 -4.43
C PHE A 431 23.22 6.88 -3.05
N GLU A 432 22.80 7.65 -2.06
CA GLU A 432 23.36 7.57 -0.70
C GLU A 432 23.05 6.23 -0.02
N ALA A 433 21.82 5.72 -0.16
CA ALA A 433 21.49 4.38 0.31
C ALA A 433 22.36 3.31 -0.36
N PHE A 434 22.67 3.47 -1.65
CA PHE A 434 23.53 2.56 -2.37
C PHE A 434 24.97 2.59 -1.85
N ASN A 435 25.54 3.76 -1.60
CA ASN A 435 26.87 3.89 -1.01
C ASN A 435 26.93 3.29 0.40
N LEU A 436 25.92 3.57 1.23
CA LEU A 436 25.82 3.01 2.56
C LEU A 436 25.72 1.47 2.52
N LEU A 437 24.92 0.93 1.59
CA LEU A 437 24.78 -0.51 1.40
C LEU A 437 26.12 -1.16 1.08
N LYS A 438 26.89 -0.56 0.17
CA LYS A 438 28.24 -1.03 -0.18
C LYS A 438 29.15 -1.03 1.05
N GLY A 439 29.13 0.03 1.84
CA GLY A 439 29.88 0.12 3.09
C GLY A 439 29.49 -0.98 4.08
N MET A 440 28.18 -1.23 4.27
CA MET A 440 27.68 -2.30 5.14
C MET A 440 28.14 -3.69 4.70
N VAL A 441 28.13 -3.97 3.38
CA VAL A 441 28.58 -5.25 2.83
C VAL A 441 30.08 -5.44 3.07
N VAL A 442 30.90 -4.41 2.81
CA VAL A 442 32.36 -4.48 3.03
C VAL A 442 32.69 -4.72 4.50
N LEU A 443 31.98 -4.06 5.42
CA LEU A 443 32.17 -4.24 6.87
C LEU A 443 31.75 -5.64 7.35
N GLN A 444 30.73 -6.26 6.74
CA GLN A 444 30.33 -7.63 7.07
C GLN A 444 31.36 -8.67 6.61
N GLU A 445 32.05 -8.42 5.50
CA GLU A 445 33.08 -9.31 4.96
C GLU A 445 34.44 -9.15 5.64
N THR A 446 34.67 -8.05 6.35
CA THR A 446 35.93 -7.77 7.05
C THR A 446 35.83 -8.21 8.52
N PRO A 447 36.41 -9.36 8.94
CA PRO A 447 36.43 -9.69 10.35
C PRO A 447 37.20 -8.61 11.10
N MET A 448 36.54 -7.96 12.06
CA MET A 448 37.21 -7.10 13.03
C MET A 448 38.28 -7.95 13.71
N LYS A 449 39.57 -7.66 13.44
CA LYS A 449 40.67 -8.26 14.22
C LYS A 449 40.50 -7.77 15.65
N GLY A 450 39.96 -8.64 16.50
CA GLY A 450 39.88 -8.45 17.94
C GLY A 450 41.23 -8.51 18.61
#